data_AF-A0A1G8Q6W9-F1
#
_entry.id   AF-A0A1G8Q6W9-F1
#
_cell.length_a   1.000
_cell.length_b   1.000
_cell.length_c   1.000
_cell.angle_alpha   90.00
_cell.angle_beta   90.00
_cell.angle_gamma   90.00
#
_symmetry.space_group_name_H-M   'P 1'
#
loop_
_entity.id
_entity.type
_entity.pdbx_description
1 polymer ?
#
loop_
_entity_poly.entity_id
_entity_poly.type
_entity_poly.pdbx_seq_one_letter_code
_entity_poly.pdbx_strand_id
1 'polypeptide(L)'
;MKSIAFTVNGQTVNVSTYPAKPLLDVLRDDLNLTGSKECCGKGECGSCSIILEGEAVCSCLILTGQVEGKKITTIEGIGTVENMDPLQKAFAEEGAHVIKNRQWEQGKSASVIRGISALDSECGAVLLVNVDQPVPSNSINQLIDSHQRLQGKIHLPVFQGRRGHPVLFSTELLPDLREISEECQGVKSIIRKYDTEIVHVPMTDPSVLYNFNTPADYEKGGQTCEFRK
;
A
#
# COMPACT_ATOMS: atom_id res chain seq x y z
N MET A 1 11.19 -17.23 -30.20
CA MET A 1 11.75 -17.01 -28.85
C MET A 1 13.26 -16.78 -28.99
N LYS A 2 13.83 -15.88 -28.19
CA LYS A 2 15.26 -15.54 -28.11
C LYS A 2 15.67 -15.66 -26.64
N SER A 3 16.89 -16.15 -26.40
CA SER A 3 17.53 -16.09 -25.08
C SER A 3 17.99 -14.65 -24.83
N ILE A 4 17.49 -14.01 -23.79
CA ILE A 4 17.81 -12.63 -23.42
C ILE A 4 18.37 -12.64 -22.01
N ALA A 5 19.64 -12.23 -21.87
CA ALA A 5 20.31 -12.14 -20.58
C ALA A 5 20.32 -10.70 -20.05
N PHE A 6 20.00 -10.51 -18.79
CA PHE A 6 20.05 -9.21 -18.10
C PHE A 6 20.26 -9.41 -16.59
N THR A 7 20.47 -8.34 -15.84
CA THR A 7 20.60 -8.39 -14.39
C THR A 7 19.37 -7.79 -13.73
N VAL A 8 18.73 -8.52 -12.82
CA VAL A 8 17.59 -8.03 -12.04
C VAL A 8 17.86 -8.23 -10.55
N ASN A 9 17.69 -7.19 -9.75
CA ASN A 9 17.92 -7.22 -8.29
C ASN A 9 19.30 -7.77 -7.91
N GLY A 10 20.32 -7.44 -8.71
CA GLY A 10 21.70 -7.91 -8.52
C GLY A 10 21.99 -9.33 -9.02
N GLN A 11 20.99 -10.06 -9.52
CA GLN A 11 21.16 -11.41 -10.06
C GLN A 11 21.09 -11.42 -11.59
N THR A 12 22.08 -12.04 -12.24
CA THR A 12 22.03 -12.26 -13.68
C THR A 12 21.05 -13.38 -14.00
N VAL A 13 20.09 -13.08 -14.86
CA VAL A 13 19.08 -14.03 -15.34
C VAL A 13 19.19 -14.15 -16.85
N ASN A 14 18.78 -15.31 -17.37
CA ASN A 14 18.67 -15.53 -18.80
C ASN A 14 17.31 -16.18 -19.09
N VAL A 15 16.46 -15.46 -19.83
CA VAL A 15 15.09 -15.86 -20.12
C VAL A 15 14.92 -16.17 -21.60
N SER A 16 14.24 -17.27 -21.91
CA SER A 16 13.86 -17.62 -23.28
C SER A 16 12.46 -17.10 -23.56
N THR A 17 12.33 -16.00 -24.30
CA THR A 17 11.04 -15.33 -24.51
C THR A 17 10.96 -14.61 -25.86
N TYR A 18 9.83 -13.99 -26.20
CA TYR A 18 9.73 -13.14 -27.39
C TYR A 18 10.32 -11.75 -27.08
N PRO A 19 11.22 -11.19 -27.91
CA PRO A 19 11.79 -9.86 -27.67
C PRO A 19 10.76 -8.74 -27.53
N ALA A 20 9.57 -8.92 -28.14
CA ALA A 20 8.46 -7.97 -28.06
C ALA A 20 7.49 -8.24 -26.88
N LYS A 21 7.75 -9.24 -26.04
CA LYS A 21 6.96 -9.44 -24.81
C LYS A 21 7.25 -8.26 -23.86
N PRO A 22 6.22 -7.61 -23.28
CA PRO A 22 6.41 -6.59 -22.26
C PRO A 22 7.29 -7.10 -21.13
N LEU A 23 8.21 -6.25 -20.66
CA LEU A 23 9.12 -6.60 -19.57
C LEU A 23 8.36 -6.91 -18.29
N LEU A 24 7.25 -6.22 -18.04
CA LEU A 24 6.36 -6.49 -16.91
C LEU A 24 5.95 -7.97 -16.86
N ASP A 25 5.51 -8.54 -17.98
CA ASP A 25 5.03 -9.92 -18.05
C ASP A 25 6.18 -10.90 -17.81
N VAL A 26 7.39 -10.61 -18.30
CA VAL A 26 8.58 -11.44 -18.03
C VAL A 26 8.96 -11.40 -16.56
N LEU A 27 8.97 -10.21 -15.94
CA LEU A 27 9.26 -10.06 -14.51
C LEU A 27 8.25 -10.83 -13.66
N ARG A 28 6.95 -10.69 -13.95
CA ARG A 28 5.87 -11.28 -13.16
C ARG A 28 5.70 -12.77 -13.41
N ASP A 29 5.56 -13.18 -14.66
CA ASP A 29 5.10 -14.53 -15.02
C ASP A 29 6.26 -15.50 -15.19
N ASP A 30 7.38 -15.01 -15.73
CA ASP A 30 8.54 -15.87 -16.01
C ASP A 30 9.52 -15.90 -14.82
N LEU A 31 9.64 -14.79 -14.08
CA LEU A 31 10.58 -14.63 -12.96
C LEU A 31 9.93 -14.54 -11.57
N ASN A 32 8.59 -14.54 -11.47
CA ASN A 32 7.84 -14.42 -10.21
C ASN A 32 8.18 -13.18 -9.36
N LEU A 33 8.60 -12.08 -10.00
CA LEU A 33 8.79 -10.76 -9.40
C LEU A 33 7.49 -9.95 -9.57
N THR A 34 6.55 -10.15 -8.65
CA THR A 34 5.16 -9.72 -8.77
C THR A 34 4.85 -8.35 -8.14
N GLY A 35 5.87 -7.65 -7.65
CA GLY A 35 5.73 -6.37 -6.99
C GLY A 35 5.33 -5.24 -7.95
N SER A 36 5.92 -5.19 -9.14
CA SER A 36 5.46 -4.30 -10.22
C SER A 36 4.19 -4.89 -10.84
N LYS A 37 3.13 -4.10 -11.01
CA LYS A 37 1.79 -4.57 -11.39
C LYS A 37 1.32 -3.98 -12.70
N GLU A 38 0.49 -4.75 -13.42
CA GLU A 38 -0.31 -4.18 -14.50
C GLU A 38 -1.56 -3.53 -13.89
N CYS A 39 -1.83 -2.29 -14.26
CA CYS A 39 -3.06 -1.59 -13.87
C CYS A 39 -3.69 -0.89 -15.08
N CYS A 40 -3.00 0.06 -15.71
CA CYS A 40 -3.53 0.73 -16.91
C CYS A 40 -2.96 0.22 -18.23
N GLY A 41 -1.83 -0.50 -18.22
CA GLY A 41 -1.14 -1.00 -19.43
C GLY A 41 -0.57 0.09 -20.36
N LYS A 42 -0.65 1.37 -19.97
CA LYS A 42 -0.34 2.53 -20.82
C LYS A 42 0.74 3.45 -20.26
N GLY A 43 1.37 3.08 -19.14
CA GLY A 43 2.42 3.86 -18.48
C GLY A 43 1.96 5.12 -17.74
N GLU A 44 0.65 5.31 -17.53
CA GLU A 44 0.10 6.52 -16.87
C GLU A 44 0.05 6.40 -15.34
N CYS A 45 -0.19 5.20 -14.81
CA CYS A 45 -0.44 5.00 -13.37
C CYS A 45 0.80 4.71 -12.53
N GLY A 46 1.95 4.40 -13.15
CA GLY A 46 3.18 4.07 -12.44
C GLY A 46 3.19 2.74 -11.66
N SER A 47 2.10 1.97 -11.59
CA SER A 47 2.07 0.69 -10.85
C SER A 47 3.06 -0.37 -11.38
N CYS A 48 3.45 -0.27 -12.66
CA CYS A 48 4.43 -1.12 -13.31
C CYS A 48 5.87 -0.58 -13.19
N SER A 49 6.13 0.39 -12.30
CA SER A 49 7.44 1.06 -12.23
C SER A 49 8.55 0.12 -11.77
N ILE A 50 9.70 0.28 -12.41
CA ILE A 50 11.00 -0.34 -12.07
C ILE A 50 12.09 0.70 -12.24
N ILE A 51 13.29 0.43 -11.71
CA ILE A 51 14.48 1.21 -12.02
C ILE A 51 15.30 0.45 -13.07
N LEU A 52 15.49 1.05 -14.26
CA LEU A 52 16.30 0.53 -15.35
C LEU A 52 17.53 1.42 -15.51
N GLU A 53 18.73 0.87 -15.31
CA GLU A 53 20.00 1.63 -15.37
C GLU A 53 20.02 2.92 -14.52
N GLY A 54 19.33 2.89 -13.37
CA GLY A 54 19.23 4.04 -12.45
C GLY A 54 18.05 4.98 -12.72
N GLU A 55 17.29 4.78 -13.79
CA GLU A 55 16.12 5.61 -14.11
C GLU A 55 14.79 4.88 -13.84
N ALA A 56 13.83 5.58 -13.24
CA ALA A 56 12.49 5.04 -13.02
C ALA A 56 11.71 5.01 -14.35
N VAL A 57 11.23 3.82 -14.74
CA VAL A 57 10.50 3.60 -16.00
C VAL A 57 9.29 2.69 -15.80
N CYS A 58 8.30 2.81 -16.67
CA CYS A 58 7.14 1.92 -16.70
C CYS A 58 7.49 0.62 -17.46
N SER A 59 7.72 -0.49 -16.76
CA SER A 59 8.08 -1.79 -17.37
C SER A 59 7.04 -2.33 -18.36
N CYS A 60 5.77 -1.91 -18.22
CA CYS A 60 4.70 -2.23 -19.15
C CYS A 60 4.88 -1.60 -20.55
N LEU A 61 5.73 -0.59 -20.69
CA LEU A 61 6.08 0.04 -21.98
C LEU A 61 7.46 -0.38 -22.49
N ILE A 62 8.21 -1.19 -21.73
CA ILE A 62 9.53 -1.67 -22.12
C ILE A 62 9.39 -3.08 -22.70
N LEU A 63 9.97 -3.31 -23.88
CA LEU A 63 10.04 -4.64 -24.47
C LEU A 63 11.25 -5.39 -23.91
N THR A 64 11.10 -6.69 -23.66
CA THR A 64 12.17 -7.50 -23.04
C THR A 64 13.45 -7.51 -23.87
N GLY A 65 13.36 -7.43 -25.20
CA GLY A 65 14.53 -7.32 -26.08
C GLY A 65 15.36 -6.06 -25.84
N GLN A 66 14.78 -4.99 -25.28
CA GLN A 66 15.47 -3.72 -25.02
C GLN A 66 16.33 -3.73 -23.76
N VAL A 67 16.19 -4.75 -22.90
CA VAL A 67 16.92 -4.85 -21.63
C VAL A 67 18.07 -5.85 -21.65
N GLU A 68 18.39 -6.43 -22.82
CA GLU A 68 19.56 -7.29 -22.97
C GLU A 68 20.84 -6.59 -22.46
N GLY A 69 21.54 -7.23 -21.53
CA GLY A 69 22.75 -6.73 -20.88
C GLY A 69 22.52 -5.63 -19.82
N LYS A 70 21.29 -5.18 -19.59
CA LYS A 70 20.99 -4.07 -18.66
C LYS A 70 20.73 -4.54 -17.23
N LYS A 71 20.76 -3.58 -16.30
CA LYS A 71 20.45 -3.72 -14.88
C LYS A 71 19.06 -3.17 -14.57
N ILE A 72 18.27 -4.00 -13.91
CA ILE A 72 16.93 -3.69 -13.45
C ILE A 72 16.89 -3.85 -11.93
N THR A 73 16.23 -2.92 -11.25
CA THR A 73 15.83 -3.07 -9.84
C THR A 73 14.31 -2.97 -9.78
N THR A 74 13.67 -4.01 -9.26
CA THR A 74 12.23 -4.04 -8.95
C THR A 74 12.01 -3.68 -7.49
N ILE A 75 10.75 -3.54 -7.06
CA ILE A 75 10.43 -3.26 -5.65
C ILE A 75 11.00 -4.31 -4.69
N GLU A 76 11.10 -5.57 -5.12
CA GLU A 76 11.73 -6.66 -4.35
C GLU A 76 13.24 -6.47 -4.14
N GLY A 77 13.89 -5.68 -5.00
CA GLY A 77 15.32 -5.37 -4.93
C GLY A 77 15.65 -4.06 -4.22
N ILE A 78 14.65 -3.26 -3.83
CA ILE A 78 14.88 -1.94 -3.19
C ILE A 78 15.51 -2.13 -1.80
N GLY A 79 15.00 -3.06 -1.00
CA GLY A 79 15.53 -3.34 0.33
C GLY A 79 14.86 -4.55 0.97
N THR A 80 15.54 -5.15 1.95
CA THR A 80 15.01 -6.22 2.80
C THR A 80 14.95 -5.77 4.24
N VAL A 81 14.31 -6.55 5.11
CA VAL A 81 14.29 -6.25 6.56
C VAL A 81 15.72 -6.22 7.13
N GLU A 82 16.61 -7.06 6.61
CA GLU A 82 18.01 -7.16 7.03
C GLU A 82 18.92 -6.11 6.36
N ASN A 83 18.55 -5.67 5.15
CA ASN A 83 19.27 -4.65 4.40
C ASN A 83 18.29 -3.61 3.83
N MET A 84 17.83 -2.75 4.73
CA MET A 84 16.79 -1.76 4.44
C MET A 84 17.29 -0.66 3.51
N ASP A 85 16.43 -0.24 2.60
CA ASP A 85 16.65 0.98 1.81
C ASP A 85 16.48 2.24 2.69
N PRO A 86 16.94 3.43 2.25
CA PRO A 86 16.83 4.65 3.04
C PRO A 86 15.40 4.97 3.52
N LEU A 87 14.38 4.70 2.70
CA LEU A 87 12.98 4.90 3.08
C LEU A 87 12.56 3.92 4.17
N GLN A 88 12.82 2.61 3.98
CA GLN A 88 12.56 1.60 5.01
C GLN A 88 13.26 1.91 6.34
N LYS A 89 14.51 2.40 6.29
CA LYS A 89 15.24 2.84 7.50
C LYS A 89 14.57 4.01 8.18
N ALA A 90 14.19 5.04 7.44
CA ALA A 90 13.51 6.20 8.02
C ALA A 90 12.20 5.80 8.72
N PHE A 91 11.42 4.90 8.13
CA PHE A 91 10.24 4.33 8.79
C PHE A 91 10.59 3.57 10.08
N ALA A 92 11.62 2.73 10.04
CA ALA A 92 12.06 1.96 11.21
C ALA A 92 12.59 2.85 12.35
N GLU A 93 13.32 3.92 12.02
CA GLU A 93 13.84 4.91 12.97
C GLU A 93 12.71 5.66 13.70
N GLU A 94 11.59 5.89 13.03
CA GLU A 94 10.35 6.45 13.62
C GLU A 94 9.48 5.39 14.33
N GLY A 95 9.99 4.17 14.53
CA GLY A 95 9.32 3.09 15.24
C GLY A 95 8.29 2.30 14.42
N ALA A 96 8.28 2.44 13.09
CA ALA A 96 7.41 1.64 12.24
C ALA A 96 8.02 0.24 11.99
N HIS A 97 7.21 -0.80 12.20
CA HIS A 97 7.59 -2.17 11.93
C HIS A 97 7.09 -2.63 10.56
N VAL A 98 7.99 -3.12 9.71
CA VAL A 98 7.64 -3.62 8.37
C VAL A 98 7.22 -5.09 8.45
N ILE A 99 5.97 -5.38 8.06
CA ILE A 99 5.45 -6.74 8.01
C ILE A 99 5.24 -7.18 6.56
N LYS A 100 5.98 -8.22 6.12
CA LYS A 100 5.83 -8.78 4.77
C LYS A 100 4.66 -9.77 4.70
N ASN A 101 3.71 -9.51 3.80
CA ASN A 101 2.68 -10.47 3.43
C ASN A 101 3.19 -11.37 2.28
N ARG A 102 3.37 -12.68 2.56
CA ARG A 102 3.73 -13.68 1.53
C ARG A 102 2.51 -14.26 0.79
N GLN A 103 1.30 -14.03 1.31
CA GLN A 103 0.02 -14.50 0.77
C GLN A 103 -0.69 -13.37 0.00
N TRP A 104 0.06 -12.55 -0.74
CA TRP A 104 -0.48 -11.37 -1.44
C TRP A 104 -1.51 -11.72 -2.52
N GLU A 105 -1.48 -12.95 -3.04
CA GLU A 105 -2.42 -13.49 -4.03
C GLU A 105 -3.83 -13.61 -3.47
N GLN A 106 -3.98 -13.72 -2.15
CA GLN A 106 -5.27 -13.74 -1.45
C GLN A 106 -5.90 -12.35 -1.33
N GLY A 107 -5.27 -11.34 -1.94
CA GLY A 107 -5.78 -9.97 -1.98
C GLY A 107 -5.33 -9.10 -0.81
N LYS A 108 -5.97 -7.93 -0.73
CA LYS A 108 -5.60 -6.85 0.20
C LYS A 108 -5.98 -7.18 1.65
N SER A 109 -7.03 -7.96 1.85
CA SER A 109 -7.48 -8.46 3.16
C SER A 109 -6.38 -9.26 3.87
N ALA A 110 -5.62 -10.09 3.13
CA ALA A 110 -4.51 -10.86 3.70
C ALA A 110 -3.40 -9.96 4.26
N SER A 111 -3.16 -8.78 3.66
CA SER A 111 -2.18 -7.81 4.20
C SER A 111 -2.67 -7.18 5.50
N VAL A 112 -3.96 -6.84 5.60
CA VAL A 112 -4.56 -6.32 6.84
C VAL A 112 -4.49 -7.36 7.96
N ILE A 113 -4.88 -8.60 7.68
CA ILE A 113 -4.80 -9.72 8.64
C ILE A 113 -3.36 -9.91 9.11
N ARG A 114 -2.40 -9.89 8.18
CA ARG A 114 -0.98 -10.06 8.50
C ARG A 114 -0.45 -8.93 9.40
N GLY A 115 -0.86 -7.69 9.14
CA GLY A 115 -0.55 -6.55 10.02
C GLY A 115 -1.15 -6.70 11.41
N ILE A 116 -2.44 -7.03 11.49
CA ILE A 116 -3.16 -7.26 12.75
C ILE A 116 -2.55 -8.41 13.57
N SER A 117 -2.09 -9.46 12.90
CA SER A 117 -1.46 -10.62 13.55
C SER A 117 -0.08 -10.30 14.11
N ALA A 118 0.52 -9.18 13.72
CA ALA A 118 1.81 -8.71 14.22
C ALA A 118 1.67 -7.67 15.34
N LEU A 119 0.45 -7.26 15.70
CA LEU A 119 0.21 -6.32 16.79
C LEU A 119 0.43 -6.99 18.15
N ASP A 120 0.98 -6.23 19.09
CA ASP A 120 1.15 -6.65 20.48
C ASP A 120 -0.18 -6.76 21.21
N SER A 121 -0.22 -7.61 22.24
CA SER A 121 -1.42 -7.85 23.07
C SER A 121 -1.87 -6.66 23.90
N GLU A 122 -1.05 -5.61 24.03
CA GLU A 122 -1.32 -4.42 24.84
C GLU A 122 -1.98 -3.27 24.04
N CYS A 123 -2.23 -3.46 22.75
CA CYS A 123 -2.83 -2.45 21.90
C CYS A 123 -4.26 -2.08 22.38
N GLY A 124 -4.57 -0.79 22.53
CA GLY A 124 -5.89 -0.30 22.94
C GLY A 124 -6.87 -0.02 21.80
N ALA A 125 -6.37 0.19 20.58
CA ALA A 125 -7.15 0.37 19.36
C ALA A 125 -6.26 0.23 18.12
N VAL A 126 -6.85 -0.14 16.98
CA VAL A 126 -6.17 -0.24 15.69
C VAL A 126 -6.64 0.85 14.76
N LEU A 127 -5.73 1.70 14.31
CA LEU A 127 -5.98 2.69 13.25
C LEU A 127 -5.59 2.10 11.90
N LEU A 128 -6.55 1.94 10.99
CA LEU A 128 -6.29 1.47 9.63
C LEU A 128 -6.14 2.66 8.68
N VAL A 129 -4.90 2.86 8.21
CA VAL A 129 -4.51 3.97 7.32
C VAL A 129 -4.18 3.42 5.94
N ASN A 130 -4.69 4.07 4.89
CA ASN A 130 -4.31 3.77 3.52
C ASN A 130 -3.04 4.55 3.14
N VAL A 131 -2.16 3.93 2.35
CA VAL A 131 -0.84 4.50 1.98
C VAL A 131 -0.97 5.78 1.16
N ASP A 132 -2.02 5.87 0.34
CA ASP A 132 -2.34 6.98 -0.55
C ASP A 132 -3.29 8.01 0.09
N GLN A 133 -3.34 8.08 1.42
CA GLN A 133 -4.17 9.01 2.18
C GLN A 133 -3.38 9.63 3.34
N PRO A 134 -2.45 10.55 3.05
CA PRO A 134 -1.82 11.35 4.10
C PRO A 134 -2.89 12.18 4.81
N VAL A 135 -3.04 11.95 6.12
CA VAL A 135 -3.99 12.68 6.96
C VAL A 135 -3.19 13.38 8.08
N PRO A 136 -3.46 14.66 8.38
CA PRO A 136 -2.75 15.38 9.41
C PRO A 136 -2.97 14.79 10.81
N SER A 137 -1.97 14.92 11.68
CA SER A 137 -1.98 14.32 13.02
C SER A 137 -3.12 14.82 13.91
N ASN A 138 -3.63 16.04 13.69
CA ASN A 138 -4.79 16.56 14.42
C ASN A 138 -6.05 15.70 14.22
N SER A 139 -6.29 15.19 13.01
CA SER A 139 -7.45 14.37 12.67
C SER A 139 -7.31 12.98 13.27
N ILE A 140 -6.09 12.44 13.30
CA ILE A 140 -5.77 11.19 13.99
C ILE A 140 -5.99 11.34 15.50
N ASN A 141 -5.47 12.40 16.12
CA ASN A 141 -5.67 12.69 17.54
C ASN A 141 -7.16 12.84 17.89
N GLN A 142 -7.95 13.44 17.00
CA GLN A 142 -9.39 13.56 17.20
C GLN A 142 -10.12 12.19 17.18
N LEU A 143 -9.67 11.24 16.35
CA LEU A 143 -10.20 9.87 16.37
C LEU A 143 -9.82 9.15 17.66
N ILE A 144 -8.57 9.31 18.12
CA ILE A 144 -8.08 8.72 19.37
C ILE A 144 -8.87 9.27 20.57
N ASP A 145 -9.03 10.58 20.64
CA ASP A 145 -9.82 11.27 21.66
C ASP A 145 -11.28 10.78 21.67
N SER A 146 -11.85 10.56 20.48
CA SER A 146 -13.20 10.04 20.34
C SER A 146 -13.32 8.63 20.92
N HIS A 147 -12.37 7.74 20.62
CA HIS A 147 -12.30 6.36 21.16
C HIS A 147 -12.14 6.34 22.68
N GLN A 148 -11.36 7.26 23.23
CA GLN A 148 -11.16 7.35 24.68
C GLN A 148 -12.38 7.85 25.46
N ARG A 149 -13.23 8.68 24.83
CA ARG A 149 -14.35 9.37 25.52
C ARG A 149 -15.71 8.78 25.24
N LEU A 150 -15.92 8.23 24.04
CA LEU A 150 -17.23 7.79 23.57
C LEU A 150 -17.27 6.27 23.50
N GLN A 151 -18.44 5.71 23.81
CA GLN A 151 -18.67 4.27 23.68
C GLN A 151 -18.94 3.94 22.20
N GLY A 152 -18.18 3.01 21.65
CA GLY A 152 -18.29 2.56 20.27
C GLY A 152 -17.14 1.62 19.92
N LYS A 153 -17.33 0.80 18.88
CA LYS A 153 -16.28 -0.12 18.41
C LYS A 153 -15.57 0.38 17.16
N ILE A 154 -16.18 1.31 16.43
CA ILE A 154 -15.64 1.87 15.19
C ILE A 154 -15.76 3.40 15.27
N HIS A 155 -14.64 4.10 15.16
CA HIS A 155 -14.59 5.55 15.09
C HIS A 155 -14.21 5.96 13.67
N LEU A 156 -15.17 6.60 12.99
CA LEU A 156 -15.08 6.87 11.57
C LEU A 156 -15.16 8.39 11.31
N PRO A 157 -14.18 8.98 10.59
CA PRO A 157 -14.18 10.39 10.30
C PRO A 157 -15.28 10.75 9.29
N VAL A 158 -15.97 11.86 9.52
CA VAL A 158 -17.00 12.40 8.62
C VAL A 158 -16.71 13.85 8.31
N PHE A 159 -16.54 14.19 7.04
CA PHE A 159 -16.44 15.56 6.57
C PHE A 159 -17.62 15.88 5.66
N GLN A 160 -18.40 16.91 6.00
CA GLN A 160 -19.58 17.35 5.24
C GLN A 160 -20.55 16.21 4.88
N GLY A 161 -20.84 15.33 5.85
CA GLY A 161 -21.75 14.19 5.68
C GLY A 161 -21.16 13.00 4.91
N ARG A 162 -19.90 13.07 4.47
CA ARG A 162 -19.21 11.98 3.78
C ARG A 162 -18.28 11.24 4.73
N ARG A 163 -18.40 9.91 4.74
CA ARG A 163 -17.52 8.98 5.47
C ARG A 163 -16.11 9.01 4.83
N GLY A 164 -15.07 9.11 5.66
CA GLY A 164 -13.67 9.18 5.25
C GLY A 164 -12.77 8.12 5.91
N HIS A 165 -11.47 8.36 5.82
CA HIS A 165 -10.38 7.57 6.39
C HIS A 165 -9.40 8.47 7.15
N PRO A 166 -8.55 7.95 8.05
CA PRO A 166 -8.46 6.55 8.49
C PRO A 166 -9.62 6.12 9.41
N VAL A 167 -9.85 4.81 9.52
CA VAL A 167 -10.87 4.26 10.42
C VAL A 167 -10.19 3.64 11.62
N LEU A 168 -10.66 3.97 12.82
CA LEU A 168 -10.15 3.41 14.08
C LEU A 168 -11.10 2.32 14.58
N PHE A 169 -10.55 1.17 14.93
CA PHE A 169 -11.26 0.00 15.45
C PHE A 169 -10.84 -0.29 16.88
N SER A 170 -11.81 -0.59 17.76
CA SER A 170 -11.53 -1.16 19.08
C SER A 170 -10.84 -2.52 18.95
N THR A 171 -9.98 -2.88 19.91
CA THR A 171 -9.32 -4.19 19.90
C THR A 171 -10.28 -5.35 20.14
N GLU A 172 -11.48 -5.09 20.63
CA GLU A 172 -12.58 -6.07 20.66
C GLU A 172 -12.93 -6.61 19.27
N LEU A 173 -12.66 -5.85 18.21
CA LEU A 173 -12.91 -6.26 16.83
C LEU A 173 -11.76 -7.05 16.20
N LEU A 174 -10.64 -7.26 16.90
CA LEU A 174 -9.50 -8.00 16.35
C LEU A 174 -9.83 -9.44 15.92
N PRO A 175 -10.63 -10.24 16.67
CA PRO A 175 -11.02 -11.58 16.22
C PRO A 175 -11.73 -11.54 14.87
N ASP A 176 -12.72 -10.66 14.71
CA ASP A 176 -13.48 -10.51 13.47
C ASP A 176 -12.62 -9.96 12.32
N LEU A 177 -11.74 -9.00 12.60
CA LEU A 177 -10.81 -8.45 11.63
C LEU A 177 -9.80 -9.48 11.12
N ARG A 178 -9.52 -10.55 11.87
CA ARG A 178 -8.65 -11.66 11.42
C ARG A 178 -9.37 -12.63 10.46
N GLU A 179 -10.69 -12.58 10.41
CA GLU A 179 -11.52 -13.47 9.58
C GLU A 179 -11.97 -12.83 8.25
N ILE A 180 -11.58 -11.59 7.98
CA ILE A 180 -11.97 -10.89 6.75
C ILE A 180 -11.36 -11.54 5.49
N SER A 181 -12.09 -11.48 4.38
CA SER A 181 -11.63 -11.99 3.09
C SER A 181 -12.09 -11.09 1.95
N GLU A 182 -11.50 -11.24 0.76
CA GLU A 182 -11.99 -10.52 -0.42
C GLU A 182 -13.44 -10.91 -0.77
N GLU A 183 -13.84 -12.17 -0.54
CA GLU A 183 -15.21 -12.66 -0.76
C GLU A 183 -16.23 -11.91 0.09
N CYS A 184 -15.87 -11.61 1.34
CA CYS A 184 -16.72 -10.82 2.25
C CYS A 184 -16.55 -9.30 2.05
N GLN A 185 -15.81 -8.83 1.05
CA GLN A 185 -15.49 -7.41 0.84
C GLN A 185 -14.58 -6.81 1.94
N GLY A 186 -13.76 -7.63 2.60
CA GLY A 186 -12.72 -7.22 3.53
C GLY A 186 -13.26 -6.42 4.72
N VAL A 187 -12.57 -5.35 5.08
CA VAL A 187 -12.92 -4.46 6.20
C VAL A 187 -14.32 -3.83 6.07
N LYS A 188 -14.86 -3.71 4.85
CA LYS A 188 -16.22 -3.19 4.65
C LYS A 188 -17.28 -4.09 5.28
N SER A 189 -17.03 -5.41 5.37
CA SER A 189 -17.93 -6.32 6.10
C SER A 189 -18.04 -5.96 7.57
N ILE A 190 -16.92 -5.63 8.21
CA ILE A 190 -16.86 -5.26 9.63
C ILE A 190 -17.64 -3.97 9.86
N ILE A 191 -17.42 -2.95 9.02
CA ILE A 191 -18.15 -1.68 9.11
C ILE A 191 -19.67 -1.90 8.99
N ARG A 192 -20.12 -2.81 8.11
CA ARG A 192 -21.56 -3.12 7.98
C ARG A 192 -22.09 -3.94 9.14
N LYS A 193 -21.33 -4.93 9.62
CA LYS A 193 -21.71 -5.80 10.75
C LYS A 193 -21.93 -4.99 12.03
N TYR A 194 -21.11 -3.95 12.22
CA TYR A 194 -21.10 -3.10 13.41
C TYR A 194 -21.66 -1.69 13.18
N ASP A 195 -22.54 -1.48 12.18
CA ASP A 195 -23.01 -0.13 11.79
C ASP A 195 -23.68 0.63 12.95
N THR A 196 -24.35 -0.08 13.87
CA THR A 196 -24.95 0.51 15.09
C THR A 196 -23.94 0.90 16.16
N GLU A 197 -22.71 0.40 16.09
CA GLU A 197 -21.61 0.67 17.02
C GLU A 197 -20.58 1.64 16.42
N ILE A 198 -20.93 2.31 15.30
CA ILE A 198 -20.12 3.35 14.67
C ILE A 198 -20.35 4.70 15.34
N VAL A 199 -19.26 5.27 15.87
CA VAL A 199 -19.18 6.67 16.26
C VAL A 199 -18.68 7.48 15.06
N HIS A 200 -19.55 8.35 14.56
CA HIS A 200 -19.21 9.27 13.46
C HIS A 200 -18.52 10.50 14.04
N VAL A 201 -17.24 10.68 13.70
CA VAL A 201 -16.38 11.74 14.25
C VAL A 201 -16.34 12.92 13.26
N PRO A 202 -16.95 14.07 13.58
CA PRO A 202 -17.03 15.20 12.66
C PRO A 202 -15.66 15.84 12.46
N MET A 203 -15.18 15.89 11.22
CA MET A 203 -13.89 16.45 10.86
C MET A 203 -14.04 17.85 10.26
N THR A 204 -13.08 18.72 10.53
CA THR A 204 -12.97 20.05 9.91
C THR A 204 -12.03 20.06 8.71
N ASP A 205 -11.21 19.02 8.57
CA ASP A 205 -10.20 18.89 7.53
C ASP A 205 -10.72 17.97 6.41
N PRO A 206 -10.76 18.42 5.14
CA PRO A 206 -11.20 17.60 4.01
C PRO A 206 -10.23 16.46 3.66
N SER A 207 -9.00 16.43 4.19
CA SER A 207 -7.98 15.42 3.89
C SER A 207 -8.41 13.99 4.21
N VAL A 208 -9.33 13.81 5.16
CA VAL A 208 -9.93 12.50 5.45
C VAL A 208 -10.73 11.91 4.27
N LEU A 209 -11.02 12.71 3.24
CA LEU A 209 -11.67 12.29 2.01
C LEU A 209 -10.71 12.16 0.82
N TYR A 210 -9.45 12.59 0.95
CA TYR A 210 -8.50 12.56 -0.15
C TYR A 210 -8.08 11.14 -0.48
N ASN A 211 -7.83 10.86 -1.76
CA ASN A 211 -7.46 9.54 -2.25
C ASN A 211 -6.55 9.70 -3.46
N PHE A 212 -5.23 9.67 -3.24
CA PHE A 212 -4.22 10.11 -4.21
C PHE A 212 -3.92 9.05 -5.28
N ASN A 213 -4.80 8.90 -6.27
CA ASN A 213 -4.69 7.88 -7.31
C ASN A 213 -4.24 8.44 -8.67
N THR A 214 -4.43 9.74 -8.90
CA THR A 214 -4.13 10.40 -10.17
C THR A 214 -3.22 11.61 -9.95
N PRO A 215 -2.44 12.05 -10.96
CA PRO A 215 -1.62 13.26 -10.85
C PRO A 215 -2.42 14.50 -10.38
N ALA A 216 -3.67 14.65 -10.85
CA ALA A 216 -4.55 15.74 -10.43
C ALA A 216 -4.95 15.69 -8.94
N ASP A 217 -4.91 14.51 -8.31
CA ASP A 217 -5.14 14.40 -6.86
C ASP A 217 -3.96 14.99 -6.09
N TYR A 218 -2.72 14.78 -6.55
CA TYR A 218 -1.51 15.34 -5.92
C TYR A 218 -1.46 16.86 -6.00
N GLU A 219 -1.95 17.46 -7.09
CA GLU A 219 -2.07 18.92 -7.21
C GLU A 219 -3.03 19.51 -6.18
N LYS A 220 -4.14 18.80 -5.88
CA LYS A 220 -5.12 19.22 -4.87
C LYS A 220 -4.58 19.07 -3.45
N GLY A 221 -3.84 18.00 -3.16
CA GLY A 221 -3.27 17.75 -1.83
C GLY A 221 -2.01 18.54 -1.52
N GLY A 222 -1.20 18.86 -2.52
CA GLY A 222 0.04 19.65 -2.35
C GLY A 222 -0.18 21.05 -1.80
N GLN A 223 -1.43 21.56 -1.82
CA GLN A 223 -1.80 22.83 -1.21
C GLN A 223 -2.09 22.74 0.30
N THR A 224 -2.26 21.54 0.85
CA THR A 224 -2.64 21.31 2.27
C THR A 224 -1.53 20.66 3.11
N CYS A 225 -0.61 19.92 2.48
CA CYS A 225 0.57 19.39 3.16
C CYS A 225 1.75 20.36 3.00
N GLU A 226 2.02 21.18 4.02
CA GLU A 226 3.36 21.74 4.21
C GLU A 226 4.31 20.59 4.56
N PHE A 227 4.87 19.92 3.54
CA PHE A 227 6.04 19.08 3.76
C PHE A 227 7.12 19.99 4.35
N ARG A 228 7.42 19.81 5.64
CA ARG A 228 8.59 20.44 6.27
C ARG A 228 9.79 20.08 5.40
N LYS A 229 10.38 21.10 4.79
CA LYS A 229 11.70 21.00 4.16
C LYS A 229 12.75 20.66 5.20
#